data_AF-A0A5B0DFA4-F1
#
_entry.id   AF-A0A5B0DFA4-F1
#
_cell.length_a   1.000
_cell.length_b   1.000
_cell.length_c   1.000
_cell.angle_alpha   90.00
_cell.angle_beta   90.00
_cell.angle_gamma   90.00
#
_symmetry.space_group_name_H-M   'P 1'
#
loop_
_entity.id
_entity.type
_entity.pdbx_description
1 polymer ?
#
loop_
_entity_poly.entity_id
_entity_poly.type
_entity_poly.pdbx_seq_one_letter_code
_entity_poly.pdbx_strand_id
1 'polypeptide(L)'
;MNVDEIGISYSIGKNGRYKKVGFDVMEAAYNELMKNGILKRTWFVEKYPKQSKSSPCNFTTLGGLLQHFELAIYNKGVYIKK
;
A
#
# COMPACT_ATOMS: atom_id res chain seq x y z
N MET A 1 -2.21 12.02 -8.15
CA MET A 1 -1.10 11.05 -7.97
C MET A 1 0.11 11.64 -8.66
N ASN A 2 1.29 11.51 -8.06
CA ASN A 2 2.56 11.91 -8.69
C ASN A 2 3.53 10.73 -8.63
N VAL A 3 4.31 10.52 -9.68
CA VAL A 3 5.27 9.41 -9.80
C VAL A 3 6.63 10.01 -10.08
N ASP A 4 7.65 9.55 -9.36
CA ASP A 4 9.04 9.90 -9.60
C ASP A 4 9.91 8.64 -9.62
N GLU A 5 11.23 8.81 -9.70
CA GLU A 5 12.19 7.71 -9.87
C GLU A 5 12.18 6.68 -8.73
N ILE A 6 11.73 7.06 -7.53
CA ILE A 6 11.80 6.18 -6.35
C ILE A 6 10.43 5.74 -5.83
N GLY A 7 9.33 6.28 -6.35
CA GLY A 7 8.00 5.78 -6.00
C GLY A 7 6.82 6.66 -6.37
N ILE A 8 5.69 6.40 -5.71
CA ILE A 8 4.38 6.96 -6.02
C ILE A 8 3.86 7.76 -4.82
N SER A 9 3.59 9.05 -5.04
CA SER A 9 2.89 9.92 -4.11
C SER A 9 1.38 9.87 -4.34
N TYR A 10 0.65 9.40 -3.33
CA TYR A 10 -0.79 9.17 -3.38
C TYR A 10 -1.50 9.75 -2.16
N SER A 11 -2.70 10.30 -2.38
CA SER A 11 -3.55 10.81 -1.30
C SER A 11 -4.82 9.96 -1.24
N ILE A 12 -5.11 9.43 -0.05
CA ILE A 12 -6.33 8.68 0.17
C ILE A 12 -7.46 9.68 0.43
N GLY A 13 -8.42 9.72 -0.50
CA GLY A 13 -9.55 10.66 -0.46
C GLY A 13 -9.17 12.08 -0.87
N LYS A 14 -10.11 13.03 -0.66
CA LYS A 14 -9.97 14.43 -1.06
C LYS A 14 -9.44 15.32 0.08
N ASN A 15 -8.39 14.90 0.80
CA ASN A 15 -7.83 15.67 1.92
C ASN A 15 -6.50 16.38 1.59
N GLY A 16 -5.96 16.18 0.38
CA GLY A 16 -4.72 16.81 -0.07
C GLY A 16 -3.45 16.31 0.64
N ARG A 17 -3.54 15.30 1.51
CA ARG A 17 -2.39 14.72 2.22
C ARG A 17 -1.78 13.61 1.39
N TYR A 18 -0.69 13.91 0.70
CA TYR A 18 0.05 12.96 -0.11
C TYR A 18 1.05 12.17 0.73
N LYS A 19 1.16 10.88 0.44
CA LYS A 19 2.15 9.98 1.03
C LYS A 19 2.84 9.21 -0.06
N LYS A 20 4.13 9.03 0.12
CA LYS A 20 4.97 8.36 -0.86
C LYS A 20 5.12 6.88 -0.50
N VAL A 21 4.86 6.02 -1.47
CA VAL A 21 5.11 4.59 -1.40
C VAL A 21 6.23 4.26 -2.39
N GLY A 22 7.32 3.67 -1.90
CA GLY A 22 8.44 3.27 -2.75
C GLY A 22 8.06 2.16 -3.71
N PHE A 23 8.72 2.08 -4.87
CA PHE A 23 8.47 1.00 -5.83
C PHE A 23 8.81 -0.37 -5.27
N ASP A 24 9.86 -0.47 -4.46
CA ASP A 24 10.23 -1.69 -3.72
C ASP A 24 9.09 -2.18 -2.81
N VAL A 25 8.40 -1.25 -2.14
CA VAL A 25 7.25 -1.55 -1.28
C VAL A 25 6.04 -1.95 -2.12
N MET A 26 5.76 -1.25 -3.21
CA MET A 26 4.68 -1.57 -4.13
C MET A 26 4.85 -2.96 -4.75
N GLU A 27 6.05 -3.28 -5.24
CA GLU A 27 6.36 -4.56 -5.86
C GLU A 27 6.24 -5.71 -4.85
N ALA A 28 6.81 -5.57 -3.65
CA ALA A 28 6.68 -6.59 -2.62
C ALA A 28 5.23 -6.83 -2.19
N ALA A 29 4.43 -5.77 -2.09
CA ALA A 29 3.02 -5.87 -1.74
C ALA A 29 2.19 -6.49 -2.86
N TYR A 30 2.51 -6.18 -4.12
CA TYR A 30 1.91 -6.83 -5.28
C TYR A 30 2.22 -8.32 -5.28
N ASN A 31 3.49 -8.70 -5.12
CA ASN A 31 3.90 -10.10 -5.07
C ASN A 31 3.23 -10.86 -3.91
N GLU A 32 3.14 -10.24 -2.73
CA GLU A 32 2.42 -10.81 -1.59
C GLU A 32 0.93 -11.01 -1.89
N LEU A 33 0.27 -9.99 -2.43
CA LEU A 33 -1.14 -10.03 -2.81
C LEU A 33 -1.41 -11.11 -3.87
N MET A 34 -0.54 -11.23 -4.87
CA MET A 34 -0.66 -12.21 -5.94
C MET A 34 -0.43 -13.63 -5.47
N LYS A 35 0.51 -13.82 -4.53
CA LYS A 35 0.85 -15.13 -3.96
C LYS A 35 -0.20 -15.63 -2.96
N ASN A 36 -0.62 -14.78 -2.04
CA ASN A 36 -1.46 -15.17 -0.91
C ASN A 36 -2.93 -14.77 -1.07
N GLY A 37 -3.28 -14.00 -2.10
CA GLY A 37 -4.64 -13.50 -2.36
C GLY A 37 -5.11 -12.43 -1.37
N ILE A 38 -4.31 -12.14 -0.34
CA ILE A 38 -4.64 -11.21 0.73
C ILE A 38 -3.39 -10.47 1.20
N LEU A 39 -3.52 -9.16 1.40
CA LEU A 39 -2.50 -8.31 1.97
C LEU A 39 -2.98 -7.78 3.32
N LYS A 40 -2.26 -8.16 4.39
CA LYS A 40 -2.60 -7.83 5.78
C LYS A 40 -1.71 -6.73 6.33
N ARG A 41 -2.21 -5.99 7.31
CA ARG A 41 -1.40 -4.99 8.03
C ARG A 41 -0.22 -5.61 8.76
N THR A 42 -0.39 -6.81 9.31
CA THR A 42 0.67 -7.54 10.03
C THR A 42 1.87 -7.80 9.13
N TRP A 43 1.64 -8.26 7.90
CA TRP A 43 2.69 -8.42 6.88
C TRP A 43 3.47 -7.13 6.66
N PHE A 44 2.78 -5.99 6.55
CA PHE A 44 3.44 -4.70 6.34
C PHE A 44 4.28 -4.28 7.55
N VAL A 45 3.81 -4.54 8.77
CA VAL A 45 4.56 -4.25 10.00
C VAL A 45 5.82 -5.12 10.11
N GLU A 46 5.71 -6.41 9.77
CA GLU A 46 6.81 -7.37 9.82
C GLU A 46 7.86 -7.10 8.73
N LYS A 47 7.42 -6.84 7.49
CA LYS A 47 8.30 -6.63 6.34
C LYS A 47 8.92 -5.23 6.33
N TYR A 48 8.18 -4.21 6.77
CA TYR A 48 8.57 -2.80 6.76
C TYR A 48 8.43 -2.15 8.15
N PRO A 49 9.18 -2.63 9.18
CA PRO A 49 9.03 -2.17 10.56
C PRO A 49 9.39 -0.69 10.73
N LYS A 50 10.33 -0.16 9.93
CA LYS A 50 10.69 1.27 10.00
C LYS A 50 9.57 2.15 9.43
N GLN A 51 9.04 1.77 8.27
CA GLN A 51 7.98 2.51 7.56
C GLN A 51 6.62 2.39 8.27
N SER A 52 6.39 1.28 8.98
CA SER A 52 5.18 1.08 9.78
C SER A 52 5.21 1.90 11.08
N LYS A 53 6.37 2.02 11.73
CA LYS A 53 6.56 2.85 12.93
C LYS A 53 6.57 4.34 12.63
N SER A 54 7.19 4.75 11.52
CA SER A 54 7.26 6.16 11.16
C SER A 54 5.91 6.73 10.72
N SER A 55 4.98 5.89 10.23
CA SER A 55 3.65 6.32 9.78
C SER A 55 2.69 5.14 9.52
N PRO A 56 1.73 4.83 10.42
CA PRO A 56 0.75 3.75 10.24
C PRO A 56 -0.13 3.90 8.98
N CYS A 57 -0.13 5.08 8.39
CA CYS A 57 -0.88 5.47 7.21
C CYS A 57 -0.21 5.08 5.87
N ASN A 58 1.03 4.57 5.89
CA ASN A 58 1.68 4.05 4.68
C ASN A 58 1.03 2.74 4.20
N PHE A 59 0.61 1.85 5.11
CA PHE A 59 -0.12 0.63 4.75
C PHE A 59 -1.45 0.95 4.03
N THR A 60 -2.20 1.91 4.56
CA THR A 60 -3.48 2.32 3.94
C THR A 60 -3.22 2.99 2.58
N THR A 61 -2.12 3.74 2.42
CA THR A 61 -1.77 4.41 1.16
C THR A 61 -1.37 3.38 0.10
N LEU A 62 -0.54 2.42 0.49
CA LEU A 62 -0.17 1.26 -0.31
C LEU A 62 -1.40 0.51 -0.81
N GLY A 63 -2.31 0.14 0.10
CA GLY A 63 -3.52 -0.55 -0.31
C GLY A 63 -4.48 0.31 -1.12
N GLY A 64 -4.53 1.62 -0.84
CA GLY A 64 -5.28 2.59 -1.66
C GLY A 64 -4.75 2.67 -3.11
N LEU A 65 -3.43 2.55 -3.31
CA LEU A 65 -2.84 2.44 -4.64
C LEU A 65 -3.22 1.12 -5.31
N LEU A 66 -3.18 -0.01 -4.58
CA LEU A 66 -3.61 -1.31 -5.12
C LEU A 66 -5.08 -1.29 -5.55
N GLN A 67 -5.95 -0.62 -4.79
CA GLN A 67 -7.35 -0.39 -5.18
C GLN A 67 -7.46 0.54 -6.39
N HIS A 68 -6.65 1.61 -6.46
CA HIS A 68 -6.64 2.55 -7.57
C HIS A 68 -6.28 1.86 -8.90
N PHE A 69 -5.36 0.90 -8.88
CA PHE A 69 -5.00 0.06 -10.03
C PHE A 69 -5.92 -1.15 -10.23
N GLU A 70 -7.03 -1.21 -9.50
CA GLU A 70 -8.00 -2.31 -9.57
C GLU A 70 -7.41 -3.70 -9.28
N LEU A 71 -6.31 -3.78 -8.52
CA LEU A 71 -5.66 -5.04 -8.16
C LEU A 71 -6.25 -5.67 -6.89
N ALA A 72 -6.88 -4.85 -6.04
CA ALA A 72 -7.41 -5.28 -4.76
C ALA A 72 -8.73 -4.61 -4.39
N ILE A 73 -9.47 -5.24 -3.48
CA ILE A 73 -10.64 -4.71 -2.81
C ILE A 73 -10.37 -4.68 -1.30
N TYR A 74 -10.66 -3.56 -0.65
CA TYR A 74 -10.55 -3.46 0.80
C TYR A 74 -11.74 -4.13 1.49
N ASN A 75 -11.47 -5.00 2.46
CA ASN A 75 -12.48 -5.66 3.29
C ASN A 75 -11.97 -5.77 4.73
N LYS A 76 -12.70 -5.19 5.69
CA LYS A 76 -12.46 -5.36 7.15
C LYS A 76 -10.99 -5.34 7.59
N GLY A 77 -10.19 -4.38 7.09
CA GLY A 77 -8.79 -4.20 7.52
C GLY A 77 -7.74 -4.93 6.68
N VAL A 78 -8.14 -5.61 5.62
CA VAL A 78 -7.26 -6.30 4.67
C VAL A 78 -7.57 -5.90 3.23
N TYR A 79 -6.60 -6.09 2.33
CA TYR A 79 -6.80 -5.93 0.90
C TYR A 79 -6.81 -7.31 0.25
N ILE A 80 -7.89 -7.65 -0.43
CA ILE A 80 -8.10 -8.95 -1.07
C ILE A 80 -7.89 -8.77 -2.57
N LYS A 81 -7.18 -9.71 -3.20
CA LYS A 81 -6.93 -9.69 -4.64
C LYS A 81 -8.27 -9.66 -5.40
N LYS A 82 -8.35 -8.78 -6.41
CA LYS A 82 -9.49 -8.70 -7.32
C LYS A 82 -9.41 -9.77 -8.41
#